data_AF-A0AAJ6A900-F1
#
_entry.id   AF-A0AAJ6A900-F1
#
_cell.length_a   1.000
_cell.length_b   1.000
_cell.length_c   1.000
_cell.angle_alpha   90.00
_cell.angle_beta   90.00
_cell.angle_gamma   90.00
#
_symmetry.space_group_name_H-M   'P 1'
#
loop_
_entity.id
_entity.type
_entity.pdbx_description
1 polymer ?
#
loop_
_entity_poly.entity_id
_entity_poly.type
_entity_poly.pdbx_seq_one_letter_code
_entity_poly.pdbx_strand_id
1 'polypeptide(L)'
;MSAKYDSKRTKTDGLIEEGTFNPTPEKVRDPKFRGSEFFDPHDAVQVKYEMLRRVSIDKVSVTEASDEYGVSRPTYYQAKVNFDMAGIAGLVPTKPGPRGPHKIDDKVLAFLQAQLAPGEPVRARELAKLLRQELDIELHPRSIERVLKKRHVNIAATAACPIQPSTIASQYEVLRKAALGAALPLMARSGLMLFLRRGCGDGFRR
;
A
#
# COMPACT_ATOMS: atom_id res chain seq x y z
N MET A 1 -5.26 -26.59 -37.93
CA MET A 1 -5.96 -25.56 -37.13
C MET A 1 -4.92 -24.86 -36.28
N SER A 2 -4.50 -23.66 -36.68
CA SER A 2 -3.46 -22.90 -35.98
C SER A 2 -4.09 -22.21 -34.77
N ALA A 3 -3.64 -22.58 -33.57
CA ALA A 3 -4.04 -21.91 -32.34
C ALA A 3 -3.61 -20.45 -32.43
N LYS A 4 -4.60 -19.55 -32.46
CA LYS A 4 -4.39 -18.09 -32.44
C LYS A 4 -3.59 -17.77 -31.18
N TYR A 5 -2.42 -17.15 -31.36
CA TYR A 5 -1.67 -16.54 -30.26
C TYR A 5 -2.59 -15.56 -29.55
N ASP A 6 -2.96 -15.92 -28.32
CA ASP A 6 -3.79 -15.12 -27.43
C ASP A 6 -3.13 -13.75 -27.25
N SER A 7 -3.91 -12.68 -27.41
CA SER A 7 -3.42 -11.32 -27.44
C SER A 7 -2.64 -11.01 -26.16
N LYS A 8 -1.36 -10.66 -26.35
CA LYS A 8 -0.34 -10.30 -25.36
C LYS A 8 -0.91 -9.37 -24.27
N ARG A 9 -1.20 -9.91 -23.08
CA ARG A 9 -1.60 -9.14 -21.90
C ARG A 9 -0.55 -8.06 -21.62
N THR A 10 -0.97 -6.80 -21.59
CA THR A 10 -0.05 -5.68 -21.37
C THR A 10 0.22 -5.49 -19.88
N LYS A 11 1.32 -4.82 -19.53
CA LYS A 11 1.66 -4.48 -18.13
C LYS A 11 0.52 -3.69 -17.46
N THR A 12 -0.11 -2.80 -18.22
CA THR A 12 -1.27 -2.01 -17.80
C THR A 12 -2.47 -2.88 -17.42
N ASP A 13 -2.78 -3.92 -18.20
CA ASP A 13 -3.88 -4.84 -17.90
C ASP A 13 -3.64 -5.58 -16.58
N GLY A 14 -2.37 -5.95 -16.31
CA GLY A 14 -1.92 -6.46 -15.01
C GLY A 14 -2.26 -5.53 -13.84
N LEU A 15 -1.86 -4.27 -13.96
CA LEU A 15 -2.07 -3.26 -12.92
C LEU A 15 -3.56 -2.95 -12.67
N ILE A 16 -4.39 -3.00 -13.71
CA ILE A 16 -5.83 -2.80 -13.58
C ILE A 16 -6.47 -3.98 -12.83
N GLU A 17 -6.13 -5.23 -13.20
CA GLU A 17 -6.65 -6.41 -12.52
C GLU A 17 -6.23 -6.49 -11.04
N GLU A 18 -5.01 -6.09 -10.73
CA GLU A 18 -4.48 -6.05 -9.36
C GLU A 18 -4.95 -4.82 -8.55
N GLY A 19 -5.63 -3.87 -9.19
CA GLY A 19 -6.09 -2.64 -8.55
C GLY A 19 -4.96 -1.68 -8.16
N THR A 20 -3.79 -1.81 -8.77
CA THR A 20 -2.57 -1.02 -8.54
C THR A 20 -2.33 0.03 -9.63
N PHE A 21 -3.24 0.15 -10.60
CA PHE A 21 -3.17 1.15 -11.66
C PHE A 21 -3.21 2.60 -11.12
N ASN A 22 -2.26 3.42 -11.57
CA ASN A 22 -2.23 4.85 -11.34
C ASN A 22 -3.09 5.56 -12.41
N PRO A 23 -4.19 6.23 -12.03
CA PRO A 23 -5.07 6.90 -12.99
C PRO A 23 -4.47 8.18 -13.59
N THR A 24 -3.38 8.72 -13.03
CA THR A 24 -2.75 9.96 -13.50
C THR A 24 -1.23 9.79 -13.71
N PRO A 25 -0.81 8.92 -14.64
CA PRO A 25 0.61 8.68 -14.93
C PRO A 25 1.32 9.95 -15.46
N GLU A 26 0.62 10.83 -16.16
CA GLU A 26 1.14 12.07 -16.75
C GLU A 26 1.59 13.10 -15.70
N LYS A 27 1.16 12.95 -14.45
CA LYS A 27 1.58 13.83 -13.35
C LYS A 27 2.90 13.40 -12.71
N VAL A 28 3.39 12.20 -13.01
CA VAL A 28 4.69 11.72 -12.52
C VAL A 28 5.80 12.32 -13.39
N ARG A 29 6.47 13.34 -12.86
CA ARG A 29 7.45 14.15 -13.60
C ARG A 29 8.89 13.71 -13.39
N ASP A 30 9.13 12.83 -12.41
CA ASP A 30 10.45 12.30 -12.10
C ASP A 30 11.11 11.70 -13.36
N PRO A 31 12.31 12.17 -13.75
CA PRO A 31 12.98 11.75 -14.98
C PRO A 31 13.16 10.23 -15.10
N LYS A 32 13.29 9.49 -14.00
CA LYS A 32 13.52 8.03 -14.05
C LYS A 32 12.34 7.26 -14.64
N PHE A 33 11.14 7.82 -14.59
CA PHE A 33 9.92 7.23 -15.17
C PHE A 33 9.79 7.51 -16.69
N ARG A 34 10.72 8.26 -17.29
CA ARG A 34 10.71 8.55 -18.73
C ARG A 34 11.58 7.54 -19.47
N GLY A 35 10.97 6.72 -20.32
CA GLY A 35 11.70 5.80 -21.20
C GLY A 35 12.37 4.62 -20.49
N SER A 36 12.03 4.35 -19.24
CA SER A 36 12.50 3.16 -18.51
C SER A 36 11.54 1.98 -18.71
N GLU A 37 12.07 0.79 -18.94
CA GLU A 37 11.25 -0.44 -18.92
C GLU A 37 10.87 -0.87 -17.50
N PHE A 38 11.67 -0.46 -16.51
CA PHE A 38 11.47 -0.82 -15.10
C PHE A 38 10.54 0.16 -14.39
N PHE A 39 10.80 1.47 -14.52
CA PHE A 39 10.00 2.51 -13.89
C PHE A 39 8.76 2.82 -14.75
N ASP A 40 7.59 2.46 -14.24
CA ASP A 40 6.31 2.60 -14.92
C ASP A 40 5.41 3.60 -14.19
N PRO A 41 5.07 4.75 -14.82
CA PRO A 41 4.22 5.74 -14.18
C PRO A 41 2.78 5.23 -13.97
N HIS A 42 2.37 4.14 -14.61
CA HIS A 42 1.07 3.51 -14.41
C HIS A 42 1.03 2.63 -13.15
N ASP A 43 2.17 2.29 -12.55
CA ASP A 43 2.22 1.49 -11.31
C ASP A 43 2.13 2.42 -10.08
N ALA A 44 0.96 2.50 -9.46
CA ALA A 44 0.73 3.38 -8.32
C ALA A 44 1.56 2.97 -7.08
N VAL A 45 1.90 1.70 -6.93
CA VAL A 45 2.73 1.21 -5.81
C VAL A 45 4.16 1.67 -6.01
N GLN A 46 4.70 1.51 -7.22
CA GLN A 46 6.06 1.93 -7.56
C GLN A 46 6.22 3.45 -7.46
N VAL A 47 5.26 4.22 -7.98
CA VAL A 47 5.23 5.69 -7.90
C VAL A 47 5.27 6.14 -6.43
N LYS A 48 4.43 5.57 -5.56
CA LYS A 48 4.44 5.92 -4.12
C LYS A 48 5.73 5.51 -3.44
N TYR A 49 6.29 4.34 -3.76
CA TYR A 49 7.53 3.87 -3.17
C TYR A 49 8.70 4.81 -3.52
N GLU A 50 8.86 5.14 -4.80
CA GLU A 50 9.94 6.02 -5.26
C GLU A 50 9.80 7.45 -4.70
N MET A 51 8.57 7.94 -4.52
CA MET A 51 8.30 9.21 -3.83
C MET A 51 8.77 9.17 -2.36
N LEU A 52 8.39 8.14 -1.60
CA LEU A 52 8.81 8.00 -0.20
C LEU A 52 10.33 7.85 -0.08
N ARG A 53 10.93 7.10 -1.01
CA ARG A 53 12.37 6.90 -1.11
C ARG A 53 13.12 8.20 -1.38
N ARG A 54 12.62 9.05 -2.29
CA ARG A 54 13.19 10.38 -2.59
C ARG A 54 13.31 11.25 -1.34
N VAL A 55 12.27 11.31 -0.52
CA VAL A 55 12.31 12.09 0.73
C VAL A 55 13.25 11.45 1.75
N SER A 56 13.24 10.11 1.85
CA SER A 56 13.97 9.40 2.90
C SER A 56 15.48 9.29 2.62
N ILE A 57 15.84 9.01 1.37
CA ILE A 57 17.22 8.76 0.91
C ILE A 57 17.81 10.01 0.30
N ASP A 58 17.12 10.62 -0.65
CA ASP A 58 17.63 11.77 -1.43
C ASP A 58 17.38 13.11 -0.70
N LYS A 59 16.72 13.08 0.47
CA LYS A 59 16.43 14.21 1.37
C LYS A 59 15.68 15.37 0.72
N VAL A 60 14.96 15.10 -0.37
CA VAL A 60 14.07 16.05 -1.03
C VAL A 60 12.93 16.45 -0.07
N SER A 61 12.45 17.69 -0.17
CA SER A 61 11.34 18.13 0.67
C SER A 61 10.05 17.36 0.36
N VAL A 62 9.17 17.19 1.36
CA VAL A 62 7.87 16.54 1.15
C VAL A 62 7.02 17.26 0.10
N THR A 63 7.06 18.60 0.09
CA THR A 63 6.34 19.41 -0.90
C THR A 63 6.81 19.09 -2.31
N GLU A 64 8.11 19.21 -2.56
CA GLU A 64 8.71 18.97 -3.86
C GLU A 64 8.48 17.54 -4.35
N ALA A 65 8.67 16.54 -3.49
CA ALA A 65 8.39 15.15 -3.85
C ALA A 65 6.91 14.90 -4.13
N SER A 66 5.99 15.54 -3.39
CA SER A 66 4.55 15.40 -3.65
C SER A 66 4.18 15.99 -5.01
N ASP A 67 4.66 17.20 -5.31
CA ASP A 67 4.39 17.91 -6.55
C ASP A 67 4.95 17.17 -7.77
N GLU A 68 6.18 16.64 -7.65
CA GLU A 68 6.85 15.93 -8.74
C GLU A 68 6.24 14.56 -9.03
N TYR A 69 5.70 13.89 -8.02
CA TYR A 69 5.02 12.59 -8.18
C TYR A 69 3.52 12.74 -8.41
N GLY A 70 3.02 13.98 -8.50
CA GLY A 70 1.63 14.26 -8.87
C GLY A 70 0.60 13.94 -7.77
N VAL A 71 1.02 13.94 -6.50
CA VAL A 71 0.15 13.62 -5.37
C VAL A 71 0.03 14.80 -4.40
N SER A 72 -0.99 14.77 -3.54
CA SER A 72 -1.14 15.77 -2.48
C SER A 72 -0.26 15.44 -1.26
N ARG A 73 0.10 16.46 -0.47
CA ARG A 73 0.81 16.25 0.81
C ARG A 73 0.07 15.30 1.77
N PRO A 74 -1.27 15.39 1.97
CA PRO A 74 -2.00 14.38 2.73
C PRO A 74 -1.81 12.95 2.20
N THR A 75 -1.81 12.77 0.87
CA THR A 75 -1.55 11.47 0.24
C THR A 75 -0.15 10.96 0.56
N TYR A 76 0.87 11.84 0.56
CA TYR A 76 2.21 11.49 0.99
C TYR A 76 2.22 10.96 2.43
N TYR A 77 1.64 11.70 3.38
CA TYR A 77 1.65 11.28 4.79
C TYR A 77 0.89 9.98 5.00
N GLN A 78 -0.25 9.79 4.32
CA GLN A 78 -0.98 8.52 4.38
C GLN A 78 -0.17 7.36 3.81
N ALA A 79 0.49 7.55 2.65
CA ALA A 79 1.35 6.54 2.06
C ALA A 79 2.52 6.21 2.99
N LYS A 80 3.12 7.22 3.63
CA LYS A 80 4.19 7.04 4.61
C LYS A 80 3.73 6.19 5.78
N VAL A 81 2.59 6.53 6.40
CA VAL A 81 2.03 5.73 7.52
C VAL A 81 1.81 4.28 7.09
N ASN A 82 1.18 4.07 5.93
CA ASN A 82 0.91 2.72 5.45
C ASN A 82 2.21 1.93 5.18
N PHE A 83 3.22 2.60 4.62
CA PHE A 83 4.53 2.01 4.38
C PHE A 83 5.27 1.67 5.68
N ASP A 84 5.24 2.56 6.66
CA ASP A 84 5.89 2.34 7.95
C ASP A 84 5.23 1.14 8.69
N MET A 85 3.92 0.90 8.49
CA MET A 85 3.21 -0.25 9.07
C MET A 85 3.42 -1.58 8.33
N ALA A 86 3.41 -1.58 6.99
CA ALA A 86 3.30 -2.80 6.19
C ALA A 86 4.30 -2.89 5.03
N GLY A 87 5.27 -1.98 4.96
CA GLY A 87 6.23 -1.86 3.86
C GLY A 87 5.53 -1.62 2.52
N ILE A 88 6.09 -2.19 1.45
CA ILE A 88 5.53 -2.06 0.09
C ILE A 88 4.08 -2.56 0.01
N ALA A 89 3.70 -3.59 0.76
CA ALA A 89 2.34 -4.10 0.76
C ALA A 89 1.31 -3.06 1.26
N GLY A 90 1.72 -2.14 2.13
CA GLY A 90 0.86 -1.03 2.59
C GLY A 90 0.56 0.03 1.53
N LEU A 91 1.32 0.06 0.43
CA LEU A 91 1.14 1.04 -0.64
C LEU A 91 0.07 0.63 -1.66
N VAL A 92 -0.33 -0.65 -1.65
CA VAL A 92 -1.39 -1.20 -2.50
C VAL A 92 -2.70 -0.46 -2.19
N PRO A 93 -3.38 0.10 -3.22
CA PRO A 93 -4.66 0.77 -3.01
C PRO A 93 -5.69 -0.17 -2.37
N THR A 94 -6.13 0.16 -1.16
CA THR A 94 -7.24 -0.53 -0.53
C THR A 94 -8.54 0.19 -0.87
N LYS A 95 -9.61 -0.57 -1.09
CA LYS A 95 -10.96 0.03 -1.21
C LYS A 95 -11.18 0.87 0.05
N PRO A 96 -11.52 2.17 -0.08
CA PRO A 96 -11.86 2.99 1.07
C PRO A 96 -12.90 2.21 1.88
N GLY A 97 -12.56 1.88 3.13
CA GLY A 97 -13.51 1.25 4.01
C GLY A 97 -14.78 2.12 4.08
N PRO A 98 -15.95 1.56 4.42
CA PRO A 98 -17.13 2.36 4.66
C PRO A 98 -16.74 3.49 5.60
N ARG A 99 -16.86 4.75 5.15
CA ARG A 99 -16.65 5.92 6.01
C ARG A 99 -17.60 5.71 7.19
N GLY A 100 -17.01 5.35 8.34
CA GLY A 100 -17.78 4.91 9.49
C GLY A 100 -18.81 5.97 9.86
N PRO A 101 -19.90 5.61 10.55
CA PRO A 101 -20.83 6.60 11.05
C PRO A 101 -20.04 7.63 11.89
N HIS A 102 -19.98 8.88 11.45
CA HIS A 102 -19.17 9.96 12.05
C HIS A 102 -19.50 10.28 13.52
N LYS A 103 -20.44 9.55 14.13
CA LYS A 103 -20.91 9.73 15.51
C LYS A 103 -20.36 8.70 16.50
N ILE A 104 -19.46 7.81 16.05
CA ILE A 104 -18.92 6.72 16.86
C ILE A 104 -17.40 6.90 16.94
N ASP A 105 -17.00 7.78 17.85
CA ASP A 105 -15.60 8.09 18.14
C ASP A 105 -15.04 7.14 19.23
N ASP A 106 -13.72 7.15 19.43
CA ASP A 106 -13.03 6.23 20.36
C ASP A 106 -13.56 6.32 21.80
N LYS A 107 -14.02 7.49 22.23
CA LYS A 107 -14.67 7.71 23.53
C LYS A 107 -15.99 6.94 23.66
N VAL A 108 -16.82 6.98 22.62
CA VAL A 108 -18.10 6.27 22.57
C VAL A 108 -17.86 4.76 22.58
N LEU A 109 -16.81 4.30 21.91
CA LEU A 109 -16.43 2.90 21.87
C LEU A 109 -15.92 2.41 23.24
N ALA A 110 -15.06 3.16 23.91
CA ALA A 110 -14.57 2.83 25.25
C ALA A 110 -15.72 2.77 26.27
N PHE A 111 -16.67 3.71 26.17
CA PHE A 111 -17.87 3.72 26.99
C PHE A 111 -18.75 2.48 26.75
N LEU A 112 -19.02 2.14 25.49
CA LEU A 112 -19.79 0.95 25.14
C LEU A 112 -19.11 -0.34 25.63
N GLN A 113 -17.78 -0.41 25.57
CA GLN A 113 -17.00 -1.56 26.05
C GLN A 113 -17.00 -1.71 27.57
N ALA A 114 -16.92 -0.60 28.32
CA ALA A 114 -16.98 -0.61 29.78
C ALA A 114 -18.32 -1.15 30.32
N GLN A 115 -19.39 -1.01 29.55
CA GLN A 115 -20.73 -1.47 29.89
C GLN A 115 -21.03 -2.91 29.43
N LEU A 116 -20.11 -3.58 28.73
CA LEU A 116 -20.25 -4.97 28.29
C LEU A 116 -19.62 -5.91 29.33
N ALA A 117 -20.44 -6.48 30.21
CA ALA A 117 -20.02 -7.60 31.06
C ALA A 117 -19.95 -8.91 30.24
N PRO A 118 -18.92 -9.77 30.43
CA PRO A 118 -18.83 -11.04 29.72
C PRO A 118 -20.03 -11.95 30.04
N GLY A 119 -20.88 -12.20 29.05
CA GLY A 119 -21.96 -13.19 29.15
C GLY A 119 -23.38 -12.65 29.35
N GLU A 120 -23.58 -11.33 29.54
CA GLU A 120 -24.92 -10.74 29.59
C GLU A 120 -25.31 -10.06 28.27
N PRO A 121 -26.51 -10.36 27.71
CA PRO A 121 -27.00 -9.70 26.51
C PRO A 121 -27.49 -8.29 26.85
N VAL A 122 -26.59 -7.32 26.90
CA VAL A 122 -26.96 -5.91 27.08
C VAL A 122 -27.73 -5.44 25.83
N ARG A 123 -28.98 -5.01 26.02
CA ARG A 123 -29.86 -4.63 24.91
C ARG A 123 -29.39 -3.30 24.33
N ALA A 124 -29.07 -3.25 23.03
CA ALA A 124 -28.61 -2.04 22.33
C ALA A 124 -29.51 -0.80 22.51
N ARG A 125 -30.79 -1.01 22.88
CA ARG A 125 -31.72 0.06 23.26
C ARG A 125 -31.37 0.75 24.57
N GLU A 126 -30.84 0.02 25.54
CA GLU A 126 -30.43 0.57 26.84
C GLU A 126 -29.12 1.35 26.69
N LEU A 127 -28.16 0.82 25.92
CA LEU A 127 -26.93 1.54 25.57
C LEU A 127 -27.21 2.85 24.82
N ALA A 128 -28.19 2.87 23.91
CA ALA A 128 -28.61 4.10 23.24
C ALA A 128 -29.18 5.15 24.21
N LYS A 129 -29.89 4.72 25.27
CA LYS A 129 -30.41 5.63 26.31
C LYS A 129 -29.27 6.18 27.17
N LEU A 130 -28.33 5.33 27.58
CA LEU A 130 -27.17 5.74 28.39
C LEU A 130 -26.27 6.71 27.64
N LEU A 131 -26.01 6.47 26.34
CA LEU A 131 -25.25 7.40 25.50
C LEU A 131 -25.90 8.79 25.38
N ARG A 132 -27.23 8.84 25.36
CA ARG A 132 -27.98 10.10 25.35
C ARG A 132 -27.92 10.80 26.70
N GLN A 133 -27.94 10.06 27.80
CA GLN A 133 -27.95 10.62 29.16
C GLN A 133 -26.58 11.07 29.63
N GLU A 134 -25.52 10.31 29.34
CA GLU A 134 -24.17 10.55 29.87
C GLU A 134 -23.26 11.31 28.91
N LEU A 135 -23.46 11.18 27.60
CA LEU A 135 -22.59 11.78 26.59
C LEU A 135 -23.32 12.74 25.64
N ASP A 136 -24.63 12.91 25.77
CA ASP A 136 -25.49 13.70 24.86
C ASP A 136 -25.39 13.25 23.38
N ILE A 137 -25.13 11.96 23.15
CA ILE A 137 -24.98 11.38 21.80
C ILE A 137 -26.20 10.52 21.46
N GLU A 138 -26.95 10.95 20.45
CA GLU A 138 -28.05 10.16 19.89
C GLU A 138 -27.54 9.14 18.85
N LEU A 139 -27.39 7.88 19.28
CA LEU A 139 -27.15 6.73 18.41
C LEU A 139 -28.37 5.82 18.33
N HIS A 140 -28.70 5.38 17.11
CA HIS A 140 -29.74 4.38 16.91
C HIS A 140 -29.24 2.99 17.39
N PRO A 141 -30.06 2.16 18.07
CA PRO A 141 -29.68 0.83 18.55
C PRO A 141 -29.04 -0.06 17.48
N ARG A 142 -29.56 -0.01 16.25
CA ARG A 142 -29.02 -0.71 15.07
C ARG A 142 -27.58 -0.30 14.70
N SER A 143 -27.18 0.93 15.00
CA SER A 143 -25.81 1.40 14.79
C SER A 143 -24.86 0.83 15.84
N ILE A 144 -25.32 0.73 17.10
CA ILE A 144 -24.57 0.11 18.20
C ILE A 144 -24.37 -1.38 17.92
N GLU A 145 -25.43 -2.10 17.55
CA GLU A 145 -25.37 -3.52 17.16
C GLU A 145 -24.37 -3.77 16.02
N ARG A 146 -24.37 -2.92 14.99
CA ARG A 146 -23.42 -3.03 13.86
C ARG A 146 -21.98 -2.84 14.28
N VAL A 147 -21.71 -1.91 15.19
CA VAL A 147 -20.36 -1.65 15.69
C VAL A 147 -19.85 -2.80 16.53
N LEU A 148 -20.68 -3.30 17.45
CA LEU A 148 -20.34 -4.46 18.28
C LEU A 148 -20.09 -5.70 17.40
N LYS A 149 -20.93 -5.95 16.39
CA LYS A 149 -20.76 -7.08 15.47
C LYS A 149 -19.50 -6.99 14.59
N LYS A 150 -19.05 -5.78 14.24
CA LYS A 150 -17.89 -5.57 13.35
C LYS A 150 -16.54 -5.82 14.05
N ARG A 151 -16.46 -5.67 15.38
CA ARG A 151 -15.18 -5.71 16.12
C ARG A 151 -14.81 -7.09 16.69
N HIS A 152 -15.77 -8.02 16.85
CA HIS A 152 -15.45 -9.43 17.13
C HIS A 152 -14.57 -10.08 16.05
N VAL A 153 -14.41 -9.43 14.88
CA VAL A 153 -13.63 -9.93 13.74
C VAL A 153 -12.23 -9.28 13.64
N ASN A 154 -11.93 -8.20 14.37
CA ASN A 154 -10.68 -7.44 14.16
C ASN A 154 -10.04 -6.96 15.48
N ILE A 155 -9.34 -7.86 16.17
CA ILE A 155 -8.34 -7.49 17.16
C ILE A 155 -7.15 -8.43 16.98
N ALA A 156 -6.25 -8.09 16.06
CA ALA A 156 -4.88 -8.55 16.09
C ALA A 156 -4.01 -7.58 15.29
N ALA A 157 -2.86 -7.25 15.88
CA ALA A 157 -1.72 -6.50 15.33
C ALA A 157 -1.81 -4.96 15.34
N THR A 158 -1.19 -4.37 16.36
CA THR A 158 -0.42 -3.13 16.22
C THR A 158 0.81 -3.21 17.13
N ALA A 159 2.00 -3.13 16.51
CA ALA A 159 3.24 -2.69 17.16
C ALA A 159 4.18 -2.16 16.07
N ALA A 160 4.72 -0.97 16.32
CA ALA A 160 5.60 -0.23 15.42
C ALA A 160 7.00 -0.86 15.33
N CYS A 161 7.62 -0.82 14.15
CA CYS A 161 9.04 -1.08 13.95
C CYS A 161 9.67 -0.03 13.03
N PRO A 162 10.94 0.37 13.26
CA PRO A 162 11.69 1.22 12.35
C PRO A 162 11.97 0.43 11.06
N ILE A 163 11.91 1.15 9.93
CA ILE A 163 12.01 0.65 8.55
C ILE A 163 13.17 -0.35 8.40
N GLN A 164 12.90 -1.63 8.60
CA GLN A 164 13.71 -2.71 8.04
C GLN A 164 13.11 -3.00 6.67
N PRO A 165 13.89 -2.98 5.59
CA PRO A 165 13.36 -3.31 4.28
C PRO A 165 12.83 -4.74 4.36
N SER A 166 11.51 -4.89 4.29
CA SER A 166 10.90 -6.21 4.12
C SER A 166 11.58 -6.91 2.95
N THR A 167 11.56 -8.25 2.92
CA THR A 167 12.19 -9.04 1.85
C THR A 167 11.85 -8.50 0.46
N ILE A 168 10.62 -8.00 0.28
CA ILE A 168 10.11 -7.36 -0.93
C ILE A 168 10.81 -6.03 -1.24
N ALA A 169 10.95 -5.12 -0.26
CA ALA A 169 11.64 -3.84 -0.46
C ALA A 169 13.13 -4.02 -0.80
N SER A 170 13.78 -5.02 -0.19
CA SER A 170 15.17 -5.35 -0.51
C SER A 170 15.32 -5.87 -1.94
N GLN A 171 14.44 -6.78 -2.38
CA GLN A 171 14.42 -7.26 -3.76
C GLN A 171 14.16 -6.13 -4.75
N TYR A 172 13.22 -5.24 -4.44
CA TYR A 172 12.93 -4.07 -5.25
C TYR A 172 14.18 -3.19 -5.42
N GLU A 173 14.90 -2.86 -4.35
CA GLU A 173 16.12 -2.03 -4.43
C GLU A 173 17.22 -2.67 -5.27
N VAL A 174 17.33 -4.00 -5.28
CA VAL A 174 18.28 -4.72 -6.16
C VAL A 174 17.90 -4.51 -7.63
N LEU A 175 16.63 -4.74 -7.98
CA LEU A 175 16.12 -4.56 -9.35
C LEU A 175 16.23 -3.09 -9.79
N ARG A 176 15.89 -2.16 -8.89
CA ARG A 176 15.98 -0.73 -9.09
C ARG A 176 17.41 -0.28 -9.38
N LYS A 177 18.39 -0.76 -8.61
CA LYS A 177 19.82 -0.47 -8.84
C LYS A 177 20.28 -0.97 -10.20
N ALA A 178 19.88 -2.19 -10.59
CA ALA A 178 20.19 -2.74 -11.90
C ALA A 178 19.56 -1.91 -13.03
N ALA A 179 18.31 -1.49 -12.88
CA ALA A 179 17.60 -0.66 -13.85
C ALA A 179 18.24 0.74 -14.02
N LEU A 180 18.89 1.27 -12.98
CA LEU A 180 19.64 2.52 -13.03
C LEU A 180 21.11 2.34 -13.47
N GLY A 181 21.50 1.13 -13.90
CA GLY A 181 22.86 0.84 -14.38
C GLY A 181 23.91 0.66 -13.27
N ALA A 182 23.50 0.54 -12.00
CA ALA A 182 24.44 0.25 -10.92
C ALA A 182 24.86 -1.23 -10.92
N ALA A 183 26.10 -1.50 -10.51
CA ALA A 183 26.61 -2.86 -10.40
C ALA A 183 25.77 -3.69 -9.41
N LEU A 184 25.20 -4.80 -9.90
CA LEU A 184 24.43 -5.74 -9.09
C LEU A 184 25.32 -6.33 -7.96
N PRO A 185 24.83 -6.43 -6.71
CA PRO A 185 25.55 -7.09 -5.64
C PRO A 185 25.82 -8.57 -5.98
N LEU A 186 26.95 -9.12 -5.51
CA LEU A 186 27.44 -10.47 -5.82
C LEU A 186 26.38 -11.57 -5.67
N MET A 187 25.46 -11.43 -4.71
CA MET A 187 24.37 -12.37 -4.45
C MET A 187 23.28 -12.40 -5.54
N ALA A 188 23.15 -11.34 -6.33
CA ALA A 188 22.26 -11.28 -7.50
C ALA A 188 23.00 -11.58 -8.81
N ARG A 189 24.34 -11.56 -8.79
CA ARG A 189 25.19 -11.93 -9.95
C ARG A 189 25.28 -13.43 -10.15
N SER A 190 25.01 -14.25 -9.14
CA SER A 190 25.05 -15.72 -9.21
C SER A 190 24.06 -16.29 -10.24
N GLY A 191 22.84 -15.74 -10.33
CA GLY A 191 21.87 -16.11 -11.37
C GLY A 191 22.30 -15.68 -12.78
N LEU A 192 22.86 -14.48 -12.92
CA LEU A 192 23.33 -13.93 -14.21
C LEU A 192 24.58 -14.65 -14.74
N MET A 193 25.52 -15.03 -13.85
CA MET A 193 26.69 -15.83 -14.19
C MET A 193 26.30 -17.24 -14.65
N LEU A 194 25.28 -17.86 -14.05
CA LEU A 194 24.74 -19.13 -14.52
C LEU A 194 24.08 -19.00 -15.91
N PHE A 195 23.41 -17.88 -16.18
CA PHE A 195 22.81 -17.57 -17.47
C PHE A 195 23.87 -17.35 -18.56
N LEU A 196 24.94 -16.61 -18.24
CA LEU A 196 26.07 -16.37 -19.15
C LEU A 196 26.95 -17.62 -19.35
N ARG A 197 27.01 -18.55 -18.38
CA ARG A 197 27.72 -19.84 -18.53
C ARG A 197 27.00 -20.88 -19.40
N ARG A 198 25.71 -20.68 -19.71
CA ARG A 198 24.88 -21.72 -20.35
C ARG A 198 24.42 -21.41 -21.79
N GLY A 199 24.92 -20.36 -22.43
CA GLY A 199 24.85 -20.26 -23.89
C GLY A 199 24.89 -18.84 -24.45
N CYS A 200 26.02 -18.48 -25.06
CA CYS A 200 26.13 -17.73 -26.32
C CYS A 200 27.63 -17.59 -26.66
N GLY A 201 28.19 -18.68 -27.18
CA GLY A 201 29.50 -18.70 -27.80
C GLY A 201 29.45 -19.73 -28.91
N ASP A 202 28.98 -19.31 -30.08
CA ASP A 202 29.54 -19.68 -31.38
C ASP A 202 28.71 -19.03 -32.50
N GLY A 203 29.23 -17.91 -32.98
CA GLY A 203 28.63 -17.12 -34.05
C GLY A 203 29.51 -15.96 -34.47
N PHE A 204 30.84 -16.16 -34.51
CA PHE A 204 31.73 -15.25 -35.21
C PHE A 204 33.04 -15.94 -35.61
N ARG A 205 33.05 -16.53 -36.80
CA ARG A 205 34.23 -16.58 -37.68
C ARG A 205 33.76 -16.82 -39.11
N ARG A 206 34.31 -15.97 -39.99
CA ARG A 206 34.19 -15.81 -41.45
C ARG A 206 33.54 -16.93 -42.24
#